data_AF-A0A7C5X903-F1
#
_entry.id   AF-A0A7C5X903-F1
#
_cell.length_a   1.000
_cell.length_b   1.000
_cell.length_c   1.000
_cell.angle_alpha   90.00
_cell.angle_beta   90.00
_cell.angle_gamma   90.00
#
_symmetry.space_group_name_H-M   'P 1'
#
loop_
_entity.id
_entity.type
_entity.pdbx_description
1 polymer ?
#
loop_
_entity_poly.entity_id
_entity_poly.type
_entity_poly.pdbx_seq_one_letter_code
_entity_poly.pdbx_strand_id
1 'polypeptide(L)'
;MTVSTLRRYLRGAAKYVRSNGTLALNLGAVALIAVAFSYLKVPPHVALLSVASVTLLLNLRALPRRFEEGARKLMVKSLLLTGRGLRSRELKLLSLTLRASLIAAAALSIATAVYTLLVGFNTLLTVLAALSLCLPPTILAVPRLLVQFWASERRVRVEVELPYLVILLRTISVLRMPIYDILSLIEGSSALPALAKEVKLSRKVSTLTGTSILSALDTVYSHHPSEKVSNLLRRVVNAAVTRGDYSEVVERVFEALYSWFESRVSGLVGNLTVIVGTSLFVYLFTPVVVAAVAPVMGGNLLPVLGASLAVQVFAFFTLYSVILSLYPSSLIVRPSRTLRLISLASLLASASVALYNVFVLVAGGEPLNEYLTLATLAVIALPALVVSEAELRRAHLYDTFVRVASDALTVAVATGENPVAVLERSAPRYGRRVVRLTRAVTTSYVSGELRRAIVARAPTTYHAAFVETLMNVFKLGATPEMLKLFTSSYERLIVQVSRLR
;
A
#
# COMPACT_ATOMS: atom_id res chain seq x y z
N MET A 1 -22.22 32.18 18.45
CA MET A 1 -23.09 31.04 18.83
C MET A 1 -24.19 31.59 19.73
N THR A 2 -25.47 31.48 19.37
CA THR A 2 -26.57 32.13 20.09
C THR A 2 -26.94 31.36 21.37
N VAL A 3 -27.41 32.06 22.41
CA VAL A 3 -27.85 31.44 23.67
C VAL A 3 -28.93 30.37 23.44
N SER A 4 -29.77 30.55 22.42
CA SER A 4 -30.78 29.58 22.01
C SER A 4 -30.21 28.29 21.42
N THR A 5 -29.12 28.36 20.64
CA THR A 5 -28.45 27.16 20.11
C THR A 5 -27.74 26.39 21.22
N LEU A 6 -27.04 27.08 22.12
CA LEU A 6 -26.42 26.46 23.30
C LEU A 6 -27.47 25.75 24.18
N ARG A 7 -28.61 26.37 24.45
CA ARG A 7 -29.70 25.79 25.26
C ARG A 7 -30.32 24.56 24.60
N ARG A 8 -30.41 24.53 23.26
CA ARG A 8 -30.91 23.37 22.50
C ARG A 8 -29.92 22.21 22.54
N TYR A 9 -28.63 22.49 22.39
CA TYR A 9 -27.56 21.49 22.54
C TYR A 9 -27.52 20.92 23.96
N LEU A 10 -27.63 21.77 24.99
CA LEU A 10 -27.64 21.33 26.39
C LEU A 10 -28.88 20.49 26.74
N ARG A 11 -30.08 20.85 26.24
CA ARG A 11 -31.27 20.00 26.40
C ARG A 11 -31.14 18.67 25.65
N GLY A 12 -30.56 18.68 24.45
CA GLY A 12 -30.27 17.47 23.68
C GLY A 12 -29.29 16.55 24.41
N ALA A 13 -28.21 17.11 24.94
CA ALA A 13 -27.21 16.40 25.74
C ALA A 13 -27.82 15.85 27.04
N ALA A 14 -28.62 16.65 27.76
CA ALA A 14 -29.29 16.20 28.99
C ALA A 14 -30.30 15.07 28.73
N LYS A 15 -31.07 15.15 27.63
CA LYS A 15 -32.01 14.08 27.24
C LYS A 15 -31.26 12.80 26.83
N TYR A 16 -30.10 12.94 26.18
CA TYR A 16 -29.23 11.83 25.78
C TYR A 16 -28.51 11.16 26.97
N VAL A 17 -28.12 11.95 27.98
CA VAL A 17 -27.55 11.45 29.24
C VAL A 17 -28.62 10.74 30.07
N ARG A 18 -29.85 11.27 30.10
CA ARG A 18 -30.97 10.67 30.82
C ARG A 18 -31.46 9.36 30.20
N SER A 19 -31.34 9.20 28.87
CA SER A 19 -31.70 7.96 28.17
C SER A 19 -30.59 6.90 28.18
N ASN A 20 -29.34 7.26 28.49
CA ASN A 20 -28.23 6.34 28.68
C ASN A 20 -27.87 6.27 30.18
N GLY A 21 -28.52 5.37 30.93
CA GLY A 21 -28.25 5.18 32.36
C GLY A 21 -26.77 4.97 32.72
N THR A 22 -25.97 4.43 31.80
CA THR A 22 -24.50 4.28 31.94
C THR A 22 -23.74 5.61 31.85
N LEU A 23 -24.19 6.57 31.05
CA LEU A 23 -23.58 7.90 30.97
C LEU A 23 -23.91 8.74 32.21
N ALA A 24 -25.12 8.61 32.75
CA ALA A 24 -25.51 9.26 34.00
C ALA A 24 -24.68 8.75 35.19
N LEU A 25 -24.45 7.44 35.27
CA LEU A 25 -23.60 6.81 36.30
C LEU A 25 -22.12 7.23 36.17
N ASN A 26 -21.60 7.29 34.94
CA ASN A 26 -20.24 7.77 34.67
C ASN A 26 -20.07 9.24 35.05
N LEU A 27 -21.02 10.11 34.70
CA LEU A 27 -20.97 11.53 35.04
C LEU A 27 -21.12 11.77 36.55
N GLY A 28 -21.96 10.98 37.24
CA GLY A 28 -22.09 11.02 38.70
C GLY A 28 -20.81 10.61 39.42
N ALA A 29 -20.16 9.53 38.98
CA ALA A 29 -18.89 9.07 39.53
C ALA A 29 -17.75 10.09 39.30
N VAL A 30 -17.66 10.66 38.09
CA VAL A 30 -16.68 11.70 37.76
C VAL A 30 -16.90 12.97 38.57
N ALA A 31 -18.16 13.40 38.75
CA ALA A 31 -18.50 14.57 39.56
C ALA A 31 -18.15 14.36 41.04
N LEU A 32 -18.45 13.19 41.61
CA LEU A 32 -18.09 12.85 42.99
C LEU A 32 -16.58 12.84 43.22
N ILE A 33 -15.83 12.28 42.27
CA ILE A 33 -14.37 12.23 42.33
C ILE A 33 -13.75 13.64 42.19
N ALA A 34 -14.26 14.45 41.26
CA ALA A 34 -13.81 15.82 41.09
C ALA A 34 -14.09 16.69 42.33
N VAL A 35 -15.26 16.52 42.95
CA VAL A 35 -15.63 17.21 44.19
C VAL A 35 -14.72 16.77 45.36
N ALA A 36 -14.51 15.46 45.53
CA ALA A 36 -13.61 14.93 46.55
C ALA A 36 -12.17 15.45 46.39
N PHE A 37 -11.65 15.51 45.17
CA PHE A 37 -10.30 16.03 44.91
C PHE A 37 -10.19 17.54 45.09
N SER A 38 -11.24 18.29 44.78
CA SER A 38 -11.27 19.74 45.06
C SER A 38 -11.22 20.04 46.56
N TYR A 39 -11.86 19.19 47.38
CA TYR A 39 -11.83 19.30 48.84
C TYR A 39 -10.46 18.95 49.44
N LEU A 40 -9.75 17.99 48.84
CA LEU A 40 -8.44 17.51 49.30
C LEU A 40 -7.23 18.31 48.77
N LYS A 41 -7.45 19.39 48.01
CA LYS A 41 -6.38 20.21 47.37
C LYS A 41 -5.37 19.38 46.56
N VAL A 42 -5.83 18.30 45.92
CA VAL A 42 -4.96 17.42 45.13
C VAL A 42 -4.51 18.13 43.84
N PRO A 43 -3.25 17.95 43.39
CA PRO A 43 -2.79 18.57 42.16
C PRO A 43 -3.67 18.20 40.96
N PRO A 44 -3.98 19.16 40.07
CA PRO A 44 -4.98 18.98 39.01
C PRO A 44 -4.63 17.87 38.01
N HIS A 45 -3.34 17.56 37.82
CA HIS A 45 -2.90 16.47 36.96
C HIS A 45 -3.21 15.08 37.55
N VAL A 46 -3.17 14.93 38.88
CA VAL A 46 -3.54 13.68 39.58
C VAL A 46 -5.06 13.49 39.57
N ALA A 47 -5.83 14.57 39.71
CA ALA A 47 -7.28 14.56 39.58
C ALA A 47 -7.73 14.16 38.15
N LEU A 48 -7.02 14.61 37.12
CA LEU A 48 -7.34 14.29 35.73
C LEU A 48 -7.04 12.81 35.40
N LEU A 49 -5.91 12.27 35.88
CA LEU A 49 -5.54 10.86 35.69
C LEU A 49 -6.50 9.90 36.41
N SER A 50 -6.98 10.25 37.59
CA SER A 50 -7.93 9.43 38.37
C SER A 50 -9.35 9.48 37.81
N VAL A 51 -9.79 10.64 37.30
CA VAL A 51 -11.04 10.76 36.54
C VAL A 51 -10.97 9.94 35.25
N ALA A 52 -9.85 9.99 34.54
CA ALA A 52 -9.62 9.20 33.34
C ALA A 52 -9.59 7.68 33.64
N SER A 53 -8.95 7.24 34.73
CA SER A 53 -8.90 5.82 35.08
C SER A 53 -10.28 5.26 35.45
N VAL A 54 -11.07 6.01 36.23
CA VAL A 54 -12.42 5.58 36.63
C VAL A 54 -13.38 5.55 35.46
N THR A 55 -13.33 6.53 34.55
CA THR A 55 -14.14 6.51 33.33
C THR A 55 -13.77 5.33 32.41
N LEU A 56 -12.50 4.93 32.34
CA LEU A 56 -12.10 3.74 31.58
C LEU A 56 -12.57 2.43 32.25
N LEU A 57 -12.47 2.33 33.59
CA LEU A 57 -12.92 1.18 34.37
C LEU A 57 -14.43 0.96 34.28
N LEU A 58 -15.22 2.03 34.35
CA LEU A 58 -16.68 1.93 34.24
C LEU A 58 -17.13 1.49 32.83
N ASN A 59 -16.34 1.80 31.80
CA ASN A 59 -16.64 1.45 30.42
C ASN A 59 -15.98 0.14 29.93
N LEU A 60 -15.30 -0.59 30.81
CA LEU A 60 -14.45 -1.74 30.47
C LEU A 60 -15.22 -2.92 29.85
N ARG A 61 -16.51 -3.06 30.18
CA ARG A 61 -17.42 -4.07 29.57
C ARG A 61 -18.28 -3.49 28.44
N ALA A 62 -18.66 -2.22 28.52
CA ALA A 62 -19.60 -1.59 27.60
C ALA A 62 -18.94 -1.19 26.26
N LEU A 63 -17.74 -0.60 26.29
CA LEU A 63 -17.03 -0.15 25.09
C LEU A 63 -16.69 -1.29 24.13
N PRO A 64 -16.13 -2.43 24.57
CA PRO A 64 -15.83 -3.54 23.66
C PRO A 64 -17.08 -4.15 23.02
N ARG A 65 -18.20 -4.21 23.74
CA ARG A 65 -19.48 -4.72 23.21
C ARG A 65 -20.04 -3.77 22.13
N ARG A 66 -20.10 -2.47 22.41
CA ARG A 66 -20.52 -1.45 21.44
C ARG A 66 -19.61 -1.41 20.22
N PHE A 67 -18.30 -1.61 20.43
CA PHE A 67 -17.32 -1.73 19.37
C PHE A 67 -17.57 -2.96 18.47
N GLU A 68 -17.84 -4.13 19.06
CA GLU A 68 -18.19 -5.33 18.29
C GLU A 68 -19.46 -5.14 17.46
N GLU A 69 -20.51 -4.54 18.03
CA GLU A 69 -21.76 -4.25 17.31
C GLU A 69 -21.56 -3.26 16.16
N GLY A 70 -20.82 -2.17 16.41
CA GLY A 70 -20.47 -1.19 15.38
C GLY A 70 -19.60 -1.79 14.27
N ALA A 71 -18.64 -2.63 14.64
CA ALA A 71 -17.75 -3.31 13.70
C ALA A 71 -18.49 -4.38 12.87
N ARG A 72 -19.50 -5.07 13.43
CA ARG A 72 -20.38 -5.98 12.67
C ARG A 72 -21.21 -5.25 11.62
N LYS A 73 -21.74 -4.07 11.93
CA LYS A 73 -22.45 -3.24 10.93
C LYS A 73 -21.50 -2.78 9.82
N LEU A 74 -20.26 -2.43 10.18
CA LEU A 74 -19.21 -2.12 9.21
C LEU A 74 -18.79 -3.34 8.39
N MET A 75 -18.90 -4.56 8.90
CA MET A 75 -18.51 -5.80 8.21
C MET A 75 -19.29 -6.00 6.91
N VAL A 76 -20.61 -5.83 6.94
CA VAL A 76 -21.48 -5.99 5.75
C VAL A 76 -21.11 -4.95 4.68
N LYS A 77 -20.95 -3.68 5.09
CA LYS A 77 -20.52 -2.59 4.21
C LYS A 77 -19.10 -2.81 3.67
N SER A 78 -18.20 -3.35 4.49
CA SER A 78 -16.81 -3.63 4.13
C SER A 78 -16.68 -4.76 3.11
N LEU A 79 -17.56 -5.76 3.15
CA LEU A 79 -17.49 -6.90 2.23
C LEU A 79 -17.80 -6.45 0.80
N LEU A 80 -18.79 -5.57 0.62
CA LEU A 80 -19.13 -4.98 -0.67
C LEU A 80 -18.07 -3.96 -1.15
N LEU A 81 -17.58 -3.10 -0.25
CA LEU A 81 -16.62 -2.04 -0.61
C LEU A 81 -15.20 -2.56 -0.84
N THR A 82 -14.76 -3.55 -0.09
CA THR A 82 -13.33 -3.97 -0.04
C THR A 82 -13.10 -5.37 -0.57
N GLY A 83 -14.15 -6.16 -0.84
CA GLY A 83 -14.04 -7.56 -1.24
C GLY A 83 -13.47 -8.49 -0.15
N ARG A 84 -13.20 -7.94 1.05
CA ARG A 84 -12.74 -8.64 2.24
C ARG A 84 -13.64 -8.27 3.42
N GLY A 85 -14.27 -9.26 4.03
CA GLY A 85 -14.92 -9.06 5.32
C GLY A 85 -13.90 -9.16 6.45
N LEU A 86 -13.99 -8.28 7.45
CA LEU A 86 -13.34 -8.48 8.75
C LEU A 86 -13.73 -9.86 9.29
N ARG A 87 -12.75 -10.72 9.56
CA ARG A 87 -13.06 -12.06 10.08
C ARG A 87 -13.59 -11.93 11.51
N SER A 88 -14.54 -12.78 11.89
CA SER A 88 -15.05 -12.82 13.26
C SER A 88 -13.94 -13.03 14.30
N ARG A 89 -12.87 -13.75 13.94
CA ARG A 89 -11.67 -13.93 14.77
C ARG A 89 -10.88 -12.63 14.95
N GLU A 90 -10.69 -11.84 13.89
CA GLU A 90 -9.98 -10.55 13.95
C GLU A 90 -10.74 -9.53 14.80
N LEU A 91 -12.08 -9.51 14.70
CA LEU A 91 -12.93 -8.67 15.53
C LEU A 91 -12.85 -9.05 17.01
N LYS A 92 -12.84 -10.35 17.33
CA LYS A 92 -12.64 -10.85 18.70
C LYS A 92 -11.24 -10.51 19.22
N LEU A 93 -10.21 -10.59 18.39
CA LEU A 93 -8.85 -10.18 18.76
C LEU A 93 -8.79 -8.68 19.03
N LEU A 94 -9.37 -7.85 18.16
CA LEU A 94 -9.43 -6.39 18.34
C LEU A 94 -10.22 -5.98 19.59
N SER A 95 -11.33 -6.67 19.89
CA SER A 95 -12.09 -6.39 21.10
C SER A 95 -11.35 -6.84 22.37
N LEU A 96 -10.58 -7.94 22.29
CA LEU A 96 -9.72 -8.40 23.38
C LEU A 96 -8.52 -7.46 23.59
N THR A 97 -7.86 -7.01 22.53
CA THR A 97 -6.76 -6.02 22.62
C THR A 97 -7.26 -4.69 23.16
N LEU A 98 -8.48 -4.26 22.78
CA LEU A 98 -9.10 -3.07 23.35
C LEU A 98 -9.29 -3.24 24.86
N ARG A 99 -9.83 -4.38 25.32
CA ARG A 99 -9.97 -4.67 26.76
C ARG A 99 -8.62 -4.65 27.49
N ALA A 100 -7.61 -5.32 26.94
CA ALA A 100 -6.27 -5.35 27.52
C ALA A 100 -5.67 -3.93 27.60
N SER A 101 -5.82 -3.13 26.54
CA SER A 101 -5.33 -1.74 26.52
C SER A 101 -6.05 -0.84 27.54
N LEU A 102 -7.35 -1.05 27.76
CA LEU A 102 -8.13 -0.32 28.77
C LEU A 102 -7.69 -0.67 30.18
N ILE A 103 -7.45 -1.96 30.46
CA ILE A 103 -6.94 -2.44 31.75
C ILE A 103 -5.53 -1.89 31.99
N ALA A 104 -4.64 -1.98 31.00
CA ALA A 104 -3.27 -1.48 31.10
C ALA A 104 -3.23 0.04 31.32
N ALA A 105 -4.04 0.81 30.58
CA ALA A 105 -4.13 2.26 30.76
C ALA A 105 -4.68 2.65 32.13
N ALA A 106 -5.70 1.94 32.63
CA ALA A 106 -6.23 2.17 33.97
C ALA A 106 -5.20 1.82 35.05
N ALA A 107 -4.53 0.67 34.95
CA ALA A 107 -3.51 0.26 35.90
C ALA A 107 -2.32 1.23 35.92
N LEU A 108 -1.85 1.64 34.74
CA LEU A 108 -0.72 2.55 34.62
C LEU A 108 -1.06 3.96 35.12
N SER A 109 -2.25 4.48 34.81
CA SER A 109 -2.71 5.78 35.33
C SER A 109 -2.88 5.77 36.86
N ILE A 110 -3.41 4.69 37.44
CA ILE A 110 -3.51 4.53 38.90
C ILE A 110 -2.11 4.45 39.53
N ALA A 111 -1.21 3.64 38.98
CA ALA A 111 0.16 3.52 39.48
C ALA A 111 0.90 4.86 39.41
N THR A 112 0.70 5.62 38.32
CA THR A 112 1.26 6.97 38.15
C THR A 112 0.71 7.92 39.20
N ALA A 113 -0.61 7.94 39.42
CA ALA A 113 -1.25 8.80 40.41
C ALA A 113 -0.75 8.51 41.83
N VAL A 114 -0.65 7.22 42.21
CA VAL A 114 -0.13 6.79 43.53
C VAL A 114 1.33 7.18 43.69
N TYR A 115 2.17 6.93 42.68
CA TYR A 115 3.59 7.30 42.72
C TYR A 115 3.77 8.82 42.87
N THR A 116 3.02 9.62 42.11
CA THR A 116 3.10 11.08 42.19
C THR A 116 2.66 11.63 43.55
N LEU A 117 1.77 10.92 44.26
CA LEU A 117 1.26 11.32 45.57
C LEU A 117 2.24 10.93 46.70
N LEU A 118 2.93 9.79 46.58
CA LEU A 118 3.84 9.26 47.60
C LEU A 118 5.29 9.77 47.48
N VAL A 119 5.83 9.82 46.26
CA VAL A 119 7.28 10.05 46.02
C VAL A 119 7.55 11.41 45.38
N GLY A 120 6.60 11.91 44.57
CA GLY A 120 6.72 13.18 43.85
C GLY A 120 6.63 13.01 42.33
N PHE A 121 6.76 14.13 41.60
CA PHE A 121 6.50 14.19 40.17
C PHE A 121 7.59 13.51 39.32
N ASN A 122 7.22 12.57 38.46
CA ASN A 122 8.12 11.88 37.53
C ASN A 122 7.63 12.04 36.08
N THR A 123 8.39 12.79 35.28
CA THR A 123 8.07 13.13 33.88
C THR A 123 7.93 11.89 33.00
N LEU A 124 8.82 10.90 33.12
CA LEU A 124 8.78 9.68 32.31
C LEU A 124 7.52 8.86 32.55
N LEU A 125 7.10 8.73 33.81
CA LEU A 125 5.93 7.96 34.21
C LEU A 125 4.63 8.65 33.74
N THR A 126 4.58 9.98 33.80
CA THR A 126 3.45 10.75 33.25
C THR A 126 3.34 10.69 31.73
N VAL A 127 4.45 10.72 31.00
CA VAL A 127 4.47 10.55 29.53
C VAL A 127 4.00 9.14 29.16
N LEU A 128 4.45 8.10 29.87
CA LEU A 128 4.03 6.72 29.64
C LEU A 128 2.51 6.54 29.91
N ALA A 129 2.01 7.14 30.99
CA ALA A 129 0.58 7.14 31.31
C ALA A 129 -0.25 7.86 30.25
N ALA A 130 0.21 9.01 29.76
CA ALA A 130 -0.45 9.77 28.69
C ALA A 130 -0.48 8.97 27.37
N LEU A 131 0.64 8.35 26.98
CA LEU A 131 0.69 7.48 25.80
C LEU A 131 -0.26 6.29 25.93
N SER A 132 -0.33 5.67 27.12
CA SER A 132 -1.25 4.56 27.37
C SER A 132 -2.73 4.99 27.32
N LEU A 133 -3.05 6.22 27.73
CA LEU A 133 -4.39 6.81 27.62
C LEU A 133 -4.77 7.10 26.15
N CYS A 134 -3.79 7.33 25.27
CA CYS A 134 -4.02 7.51 23.85
C CYS A 134 -4.25 6.19 23.08
N LEU A 135 -3.86 5.03 23.62
CA LEU A 135 -4.03 3.74 22.93
C LEU A 135 -5.50 3.34 22.69
N PRO A 136 -6.42 3.37 23.68
CA PRO A 136 -7.82 3.00 23.46
C PRO A 136 -8.54 3.75 22.32
N PRO A 137 -8.46 5.08 22.19
CA PRO A 137 -9.10 5.78 21.08
C PRO A 137 -8.48 5.42 19.71
N THR A 138 -7.17 5.15 19.64
CA THR A 138 -6.55 4.67 18.40
C THR A 138 -7.10 3.31 17.99
N ILE A 139 -7.21 2.36 18.93
CA ILE A 139 -7.77 1.01 18.67
C ILE A 139 -9.24 1.09 18.24
N LEU A 140 -10.02 2.01 18.80
CA LEU A 140 -11.41 2.26 18.36
C LEU A 140 -11.48 2.78 16.92
N ALA A 141 -10.50 3.55 16.47
CA ALA A 141 -10.42 4.05 15.09
C ALA A 141 -9.92 2.99 14.09
N VAL A 142 -9.18 1.97 14.55
CA VAL A 142 -8.55 0.95 13.69
C VAL A 142 -9.50 0.32 12.67
N PRO A 143 -10.71 -0.17 13.00
CA PRO A 143 -11.56 -0.80 11.98
C PRO A 143 -11.99 0.15 10.87
N ARG A 144 -12.24 1.43 11.20
CA ARG A 144 -12.60 2.44 10.19
C ARG A 144 -11.42 2.74 9.28
N LEU A 145 -10.25 2.92 9.88
CA LEU A 145 -9.00 3.12 9.14
C LEU A 145 -8.70 1.91 8.26
N LEU A 146 -8.81 0.68 8.77
CA LEU A 146 -8.59 -0.56 8.00
C LEU A 146 -9.53 -0.65 6.80
N VAL A 147 -10.82 -0.36 6.97
CA VAL A 147 -11.78 -0.38 5.84
C VAL A 147 -11.39 0.68 4.79
N GLN A 148 -10.99 1.89 5.21
CA GLN A 148 -10.52 2.93 4.29
C GLN A 148 -9.21 2.52 3.59
N PHE A 149 -8.27 1.94 4.33
CA PHE A 149 -7.01 1.44 3.79
C PHE A 149 -7.25 0.31 2.79
N TRP A 150 -8.13 -0.65 3.08
CA TRP A 150 -8.44 -1.75 2.15
C TRP A 150 -9.22 -1.27 0.93
N ALA A 151 -10.14 -0.31 1.09
CA ALA A 151 -10.83 0.29 -0.05
C ALA A 151 -9.86 1.05 -0.96
N SER A 152 -8.96 1.84 -0.36
CA SER A 152 -7.88 2.53 -1.07
C SER A 152 -6.95 1.54 -1.76
N GLU A 153 -6.56 0.46 -1.07
CA GLU A 153 -5.69 -0.59 -1.61
C GLU A 153 -6.35 -1.31 -2.79
N ARG A 154 -7.65 -1.66 -2.69
CA ARG A 154 -8.42 -2.25 -3.81
C ARG A 154 -8.45 -1.28 -5.00
N ARG A 155 -8.79 -0.01 -4.74
CA ARG A 155 -8.80 1.06 -5.75
C ARG A 155 -7.46 1.15 -6.47
N VAL A 156 -6.38 1.34 -5.73
CA VAL A 156 -5.04 1.54 -6.29
C VAL A 156 -4.62 0.31 -7.09
N ARG A 157 -4.81 -0.90 -6.55
CA ARG A 157 -4.41 -2.14 -7.24
C ARG A 157 -5.11 -2.32 -8.59
N VAL A 158 -6.41 -2.05 -8.67
CA VAL A 158 -7.15 -2.19 -9.93
C VAL A 158 -6.82 -1.06 -10.90
N GLU A 159 -6.70 0.19 -10.44
CA GLU A 159 -6.29 1.33 -11.29
C GLU A 159 -4.91 1.13 -11.92
N VAL A 160 -3.99 0.48 -11.20
CA VAL A 160 -2.63 0.18 -11.64
C VAL A 160 -2.59 -0.88 -12.74
N GLU A 161 -3.52 -1.84 -12.71
CA GLU A 161 -3.65 -2.91 -13.70
C GLU A 161 -4.48 -2.50 -14.93
N LEU A 162 -5.26 -1.42 -14.82
CA LEU A 162 -6.22 -0.95 -15.81
C LEU A 162 -5.62 -0.69 -17.21
N PRO A 163 -4.45 -0.02 -17.37
CA PRO A 163 -3.87 0.18 -18.70
C PRO A 163 -3.57 -1.14 -19.41
N TYR A 164 -3.08 -2.13 -18.67
CA TYR A 164 -2.73 -3.44 -19.22
C TYR A 164 -3.96 -4.27 -19.56
N LEU A 165 -5.03 -4.14 -18.77
CA LEU A 165 -6.31 -4.74 -19.12
C LEU A 165 -6.82 -4.20 -20.46
N VAL A 166 -6.77 -2.88 -20.66
CA VAL A 166 -7.25 -2.29 -21.91
C VAL A 166 -6.39 -2.72 -23.09
N ILE A 167 -5.07 -2.86 -22.93
CA ILE A 167 -4.19 -3.41 -23.98
C ILE A 167 -4.58 -4.87 -24.30
N LEU A 168 -4.81 -5.69 -23.27
CA LEU A 168 -5.27 -7.07 -23.45
C LEU A 168 -6.60 -7.12 -24.20
N LEU A 169 -7.58 -6.30 -23.79
CA LEU A 169 -8.90 -6.22 -24.43
C LEU A 169 -8.80 -5.75 -25.89
N ARG A 170 -7.96 -4.74 -26.17
CA ARG A 170 -7.73 -4.18 -27.51
C ARG A 170 -7.09 -5.21 -28.43
N THR A 171 -6.13 -5.97 -27.91
CA THR A 171 -5.44 -7.01 -28.68
C THR A 171 -6.39 -8.16 -29.01
N ILE A 172 -7.21 -8.58 -28.03
CA ILE A 172 -8.12 -9.73 -28.20
C ILE A 172 -9.40 -9.37 -28.96
N SER A 173 -9.82 -8.09 -28.96
CA SER A 173 -11.06 -7.68 -29.64
C SER A 173 -11.07 -7.97 -31.13
N VAL A 174 -9.90 -8.08 -31.77
CA VAL A 174 -9.76 -8.52 -33.18
C VAL A 174 -10.39 -9.89 -33.42
N LEU A 175 -10.31 -10.79 -32.44
CA LEU A 175 -10.82 -12.15 -32.55
C LEU A 175 -12.35 -12.25 -32.35
N ARG A 176 -13.02 -11.13 -32.03
CA ARG A 176 -14.47 -11.08 -31.71
C ARG A 176 -14.89 -12.15 -30.69
N MET A 177 -14.02 -12.42 -29.72
CA MET A 177 -14.28 -13.40 -28.68
C MET A 177 -15.49 -12.99 -27.82
N PRO A 178 -16.32 -13.96 -27.38
CA PRO A 178 -17.40 -13.66 -26.47
C PRO A 178 -16.86 -13.17 -25.12
N ILE A 179 -17.58 -12.26 -24.49
CA ILE A 179 -17.16 -11.64 -23.22
C ILE A 179 -16.87 -12.67 -22.11
N TYR A 180 -17.55 -13.82 -22.13
CA TYR A 180 -17.33 -14.92 -21.18
C TYR A 180 -15.92 -15.50 -21.27
N ASP A 181 -15.40 -15.69 -22.49
CA ASP A 181 -14.06 -16.23 -22.70
C ASP A 181 -13.01 -15.21 -22.29
N ILE A 182 -13.26 -13.93 -22.56
CA ILE A 182 -12.39 -12.83 -22.12
C ILE A 182 -12.36 -12.73 -20.59
N LEU A 183 -13.51 -12.86 -19.92
CA LEU A 183 -13.58 -12.92 -18.46
C LEU A 183 -12.82 -14.14 -17.92
N SER A 184 -12.88 -15.28 -18.59
CA SER A 184 -12.10 -16.47 -18.22
C SER A 184 -10.59 -16.24 -18.37
N LEU A 185 -10.15 -15.52 -19.39
CA LEU A 185 -8.75 -15.13 -19.59
C LEU A 185 -8.27 -14.19 -18.49
N ILE A 186 -9.08 -13.19 -18.12
CA ILE A 186 -8.79 -12.26 -17.02
C ILE A 186 -8.76 -13.00 -15.69
N GLU A 187 -9.70 -13.92 -15.45
CA GLU A 187 -9.76 -14.71 -14.22
C GLU A 187 -8.53 -15.62 -14.03
N GLY A 188 -8.01 -16.14 -15.15
CA GLY A 188 -6.81 -16.97 -15.21
C GLY A 188 -5.50 -16.20 -15.30
N SER A 189 -5.55 -14.86 -15.32
CA SER A 189 -4.37 -14.00 -15.44
C SER A 189 -3.56 -13.97 -14.14
N SER A 190 -2.27 -14.21 -14.29
CA SER A 190 -1.26 -14.10 -13.23
C SER A 190 -0.60 -12.72 -13.19
N ALA A 191 -0.61 -11.99 -14.30
CA ALA A 191 -0.11 -10.62 -14.41
C ALA A 191 -1.08 -9.58 -13.84
N LEU A 192 -2.39 -9.84 -13.92
CA LEU A 192 -3.48 -8.97 -13.46
C LEU A 192 -4.23 -9.57 -12.25
N PRO A 193 -3.54 -9.82 -11.11
CA PRO A 193 -4.13 -10.53 -9.98
C PRO A 193 -5.22 -9.73 -9.26
N ALA A 194 -5.28 -8.40 -9.37
CA ALA A 194 -6.36 -7.62 -8.78
C ALA A 194 -7.64 -7.78 -9.60
N LEU A 195 -7.54 -7.61 -10.92
CA LEU A 195 -8.68 -7.81 -11.82
C LEU A 195 -9.16 -9.26 -11.84
N ALA A 196 -8.26 -10.24 -11.81
CA ALA A 196 -8.62 -11.64 -11.68
C ALA A 196 -9.46 -11.91 -10.41
N LYS A 197 -9.16 -11.21 -9.30
CA LYS A 197 -9.95 -11.30 -8.07
C LYS A 197 -11.31 -10.66 -8.20
N GLU A 198 -11.43 -9.54 -8.91
CA GLU A 198 -12.71 -8.90 -9.19
C GLU A 198 -13.62 -9.83 -9.99
N VAL A 199 -13.11 -10.46 -11.05
CA VAL A 199 -13.88 -11.43 -11.84
C VAL A 199 -14.28 -12.66 -11.01
N LYS A 200 -13.38 -13.19 -10.17
CA LYS A 200 -13.71 -14.28 -9.23
C LYS A 200 -14.78 -13.87 -8.22
N LEU A 201 -14.73 -12.63 -7.75
CA LEU A 201 -15.73 -12.09 -6.84
C LEU A 201 -17.08 -11.98 -7.56
N SER A 202 -17.12 -11.45 -8.78
CA SER A 202 -18.34 -11.40 -9.61
C SER A 202 -18.91 -12.79 -9.87
N ARG A 203 -18.07 -13.79 -10.16
CA ARG A 203 -18.50 -15.19 -10.31
C ARG A 203 -19.10 -15.74 -9.02
N LYS A 204 -18.46 -15.48 -7.89
CA LYS A 204 -18.98 -15.87 -6.57
C LYS A 204 -20.33 -15.19 -6.26
N VAL A 205 -20.45 -13.90 -6.56
CA VAL A 205 -21.72 -13.16 -6.39
C VAL A 205 -22.78 -13.79 -7.28
N SER A 206 -22.51 -14.00 -8.56
CA SER A 206 -23.41 -14.66 -9.52
C SER A 206 -23.91 -16.02 -9.00
N THR A 207 -23.02 -16.86 -8.47
CA THR A 207 -23.43 -18.16 -7.88
C THR A 207 -24.30 -18.03 -6.63
N LEU A 208 -24.12 -16.98 -5.83
CA LEU A 208 -24.88 -16.75 -4.60
C LEU A 208 -26.23 -16.09 -4.87
N THR A 209 -26.32 -15.22 -5.86
CA THR A 209 -27.53 -14.47 -6.21
C THR A 209 -28.36 -15.15 -7.29
N GLY A 210 -27.84 -16.21 -7.94
CA GLY A 210 -28.51 -16.87 -9.06
C GLY A 210 -28.61 -15.98 -10.31
N THR A 211 -27.78 -14.95 -10.43
CA THR A 211 -27.80 -14.01 -11.56
C THR A 211 -26.70 -14.32 -12.57
N SER A 212 -26.81 -13.79 -13.80
CA SER A 212 -25.75 -13.94 -14.80
C SER A 212 -24.44 -13.29 -14.33
N ILE A 213 -23.30 -13.81 -14.77
CA ILE A 213 -21.99 -13.25 -14.41
C ILE A 213 -21.86 -11.79 -14.82
N LEU A 214 -22.48 -11.37 -15.92
CA LEU A 214 -22.47 -9.98 -16.40
C LEU A 214 -23.28 -9.05 -15.49
N SER A 215 -24.43 -9.50 -14.99
CA SER A 215 -25.22 -8.75 -14.00
C SER A 215 -24.50 -8.66 -12.65
N ALA A 216 -23.89 -9.76 -12.21
CA ALA A 216 -23.07 -9.76 -11.00
C ALA A 216 -21.83 -8.85 -11.16
N LEU A 217 -21.27 -8.78 -12.37
CA LEU A 217 -20.12 -7.95 -12.69
C LEU A 217 -20.47 -6.45 -12.70
N ASP A 218 -21.62 -6.06 -13.26
CA ASP A 218 -22.13 -4.68 -13.11
C ASP A 218 -22.42 -4.34 -11.64
N THR A 219 -22.95 -5.30 -10.87
CA THR A 219 -23.17 -5.10 -9.42
C THR A 219 -21.87 -4.90 -8.66
N VAL A 220 -20.82 -5.68 -8.95
CA VAL A 220 -19.51 -5.57 -8.29
C VAL A 220 -18.81 -4.27 -8.67
N TYR A 221 -18.87 -3.88 -9.94
CA TYR A 221 -18.19 -2.67 -10.41
C TYR A 221 -18.94 -1.38 -10.10
N SER A 222 -20.27 -1.39 -10.01
CA SER A 222 -21.06 -0.24 -9.53
C SER A 222 -20.74 0.14 -8.08
N HIS A 223 -20.26 -0.81 -7.27
CA HIS A 223 -19.83 -0.59 -5.89
C HIS A 223 -18.31 -0.47 -5.73
N HIS A 224 -17.56 -0.37 -6.83
CA HIS A 224 -16.10 -0.27 -6.80
C HIS A 224 -15.65 1.12 -6.28
N PRO A 225 -14.61 1.20 -5.43
CA PRO A 225 -14.15 2.47 -4.84
C PRO A 225 -13.52 3.45 -5.85
N SER A 226 -13.21 2.99 -7.06
CA SER A 226 -12.76 3.84 -8.18
C SER A 226 -13.87 4.03 -9.19
N GLU A 227 -14.32 5.28 -9.31
CA GLU A 227 -15.30 5.69 -10.32
C GLU A 227 -14.76 5.49 -11.75
N LYS A 228 -13.47 5.72 -11.98
CA LYS A 228 -12.81 5.51 -13.27
C LYS A 228 -12.93 4.06 -13.74
N VAL A 229 -12.62 3.12 -12.84
CA VAL A 229 -12.72 1.68 -13.10
C VAL A 229 -14.17 1.29 -13.35
N SER A 230 -15.10 1.77 -12.52
CA SER A 230 -16.53 1.49 -12.64
C SER A 230 -17.07 1.93 -14.00
N ASN A 231 -16.80 3.19 -14.39
CA ASN A 231 -17.26 3.77 -15.64
C ASN A 231 -16.65 3.06 -16.86
N LEU A 232 -15.36 2.72 -16.81
CA LEU A 232 -14.68 2.00 -17.89
C LEU A 232 -15.29 0.62 -18.10
N LEU A 233 -15.39 -0.17 -17.04
CA LEU A 233 -15.85 -1.55 -17.14
C LEU A 233 -17.34 -1.60 -17.50
N ARG A 234 -18.16 -0.70 -16.97
CA ARG A 234 -19.55 -0.57 -17.37
C ARG A 234 -19.70 -0.26 -18.87
N ARG A 235 -18.87 0.63 -19.43
CA ARG A 235 -18.90 0.93 -20.88
C ARG A 235 -18.53 -0.30 -21.71
N VAL A 236 -17.47 -1.02 -21.34
CA VAL A 236 -17.02 -2.23 -22.05
C VAL A 236 -18.08 -3.33 -21.97
N VAL A 237 -18.65 -3.57 -20.79
CA VAL A 237 -19.68 -4.60 -20.57
C VAL A 237 -20.96 -4.26 -21.31
N ASN A 238 -21.43 -3.00 -21.23
CA ASN A 238 -22.62 -2.58 -21.96
C ASN A 238 -22.43 -2.70 -23.47
N ALA A 239 -21.26 -2.35 -24.00
CA ALA A 239 -20.95 -2.52 -25.42
C ALA A 239 -20.95 -4.00 -25.82
N ALA A 240 -20.30 -4.85 -25.04
CA ALA A 240 -20.27 -6.28 -25.28
C ALA A 240 -21.66 -6.93 -25.23
N VAL A 241 -22.53 -6.49 -24.31
CA VAL A 241 -23.91 -7.01 -24.17
C VAL A 241 -24.82 -6.52 -25.29
N THR A 242 -24.74 -5.23 -25.65
CA THR A 242 -25.71 -4.60 -26.58
C THR A 242 -25.34 -4.80 -28.04
N ARG A 243 -24.05 -4.73 -28.39
CA ARG A 243 -23.58 -4.76 -29.78
C ARG A 243 -22.91 -6.07 -30.17
N GLY A 244 -22.53 -6.91 -29.20
CA GLY A 244 -21.71 -8.11 -29.44
C GLY A 244 -20.25 -7.81 -29.85
N ASP A 245 -19.97 -6.58 -30.30
CA ASP A 245 -18.65 -6.06 -30.61
C ASP A 245 -18.32 -4.87 -29.69
N TYR A 246 -17.20 -4.99 -28.98
CA TYR A 246 -16.72 -4.00 -28.03
C TYR A 246 -15.39 -3.35 -28.46
N SER A 247 -14.90 -3.66 -29.67
CA SER A 247 -13.63 -3.18 -30.23
C SER A 247 -13.56 -1.64 -30.31
N GLU A 248 -14.58 -1.01 -30.91
CA GLU A 248 -14.67 0.46 -31.05
C GLU A 248 -14.66 1.17 -29.68
N VAL A 249 -15.35 0.58 -28.70
CA VAL A 249 -15.43 1.14 -27.34
C VAL A 249 -14.09 0.98 -26.62
N VAL A 250 -13.43 -0.17 -26.76
CA VAL A 250 -12.10 -0.39 -26.20
C VAL A 250 -11.06 0.52 -26.82
N GLU A 251 -11.13 0.79 -28.12
CA GLU A 251 -10.21 1.71 -28.79
C GLU A 251 -10.34 3.14 -28.25
N ARG A 252 -11.57 3.65 -28.12
CA ARG A 252 -11.82 4.98 -27.52
C ARG A 252 -11.38 5.04 -26.07
N VAL A 253 -11.63 3.98 -25.31
CA VAL A 253 -11.21 3.87 -23.92
C VAL A 253 -9.69 3.80 -23.80
N PHE A 254 -9.02 3.11 -24.72
CA PHE A 254 -7.58 3.01 -24.79
C PHE A 254 -6.96 4.39 -24.98
N GLU A 255 -7.40 5.16 -25.98
CA GLU A 255 -6.86 6.49 -26.25
C GLU A 255 -7.10 7.46 -25.07
N ALA A 256 -8.29 7.42 -24.46
CA ALA A 256 -8.60 8.24 -23.29
C ALA A 256 -7.77 7.87 -22.05
N LEU A 257 -7.58 6.57 -21.80
CA LEU A 257 -6.80 6.09 -20.65
C LEU A 257 -5.30 6.32 -20.87
N TYR A 258 -4.84 6.14 -22.11
CA TYR A 258 -3.45 6.30 -22.48
C TYR A 258 -3.02 7.77 -22.41
N SER A 259 -3.81 8.70 -22.97
CA SER A 259 -3.56 10.15 -22.83
C SER A 259 -3.57 10.60 -21.36
N TRP A 260 -4.47 10.05 -20.54
CA TRP A 260 -4.44 10.26 -19.10
C TRP A 260 -3.17 9.70 -18.43
N PHE A 261 -2.74 8.51 -18.82
CA PHE A 261 -1.53 7.90 -18.28
C PHE A 261 -0.28 8.70 -18.68
N GLU A 262 -0.18 9.11 -19.94
CA GLU A 262 0.90 9.94 -20.46
C GLU A 262 0.99 11.28 -19.74
N SER A 263 -0.12 12.00 -19.59
CA SER A 263 -0.15 13.27 -18.84
C SER A 263 0.25 13.10 -17.36
N ARG A 264 -0.12 11.97 -16.75
CA ARG A 264 0.31 11.66 -15.38
C ARG A 264 1.81 11.37 -15.31
N VAL A 265 2.34 10.59 -16.25
CA VAL A 265 3.76 10.25 -16.32
C VAL A 265 4.61 11.49 -16.60
N SER A 266 4.21 12.34 -17.54
CA SER A 266 4.95 13.58 -17.84
C SER A 266 4.94 14.55 -16.66
N GLY A 267 3.79 14.73 -15.99
CA GLY A 267 3.70 15.52 -14.76
C GLY A 267 4.55 14.94 -13.63
N LEU A 268 4.65 13.61 -13.53
CA LEU A 268 5.50 12.94 -12.57
C LEU A 268 6.97 13.19 -12.82
N VAL A 269 7.47 13.06 -14.05
CA VAL A 269 8.88 13.32 -14.38
C VAL A 269 9.28 14.75 -13.98
N GLY A 270 8.42 15.74 -14.26
CA GLY A 270 8.64 17.13 -13.83
C GLY A 270 8.73 17.25 -12.31
N ASN A 271 7.75 16.71 -11.58
CA ASN A 271 7.72 16.77 -10.12
C ASN A 271 8.87 15.99 -9.48
N LEU A 272 9.28 14.86 -10.06
CA LEU A 272 10.34 14.03 -9.53
C LEU A 272 11.70 14.70 -9.69
N THR A 273 11.92 15.41 -10.78
CA THR A 273 13.13 16.23 -10.98
C THR A 273 13.23 17.30 -9.89
N VAL A 274 12.12 17.98 -9.57
CA VAL A 274 12.07 18.98 -8.49
C VAL A 274 12.28 18.34 -7.13
N ILE A 275 11.60 17.24 -6.82
CA ILE A 275 11.70 16.54 -5.53
C ILE A 275 13.11 15.97 -5.33
N VAL A 276 13.67 15.29 -6.34
CA VAL A 276 15.03 14.75 -6.26
C VAL A 276 16.03 15.89 -6.12
N GLY A 277 15.93 16.96 -6.93
CA GLY A 277 16.81 18.13 -6.85
C GLY A 277 16.77 18.82 -5.48
N THR A 278 15.57 19.11 -4.96
CA THR A 278 15.41 19.70 -3.61
C THR A 278 15.88 18.75 -2.52
N SER A 279 15.60 17.46 -2.63
CA SER A 279 16.07 16.48 -1.66
C SER A 279 17.59 16.37 -1.62
N LEU A 280 18.24 16.32 -2.79
CA LEU A 280 19.68 16.20 -2.92
C LEU A 280 20.36 17.45 -2.37
N PHE A 281 19.77 18.63 -2.61
CA PHE A 281 20.19 19.87 -1.97
C PHE A 281 20.08 19.80 -0.44
N VAL A 282 18.94 19.39 0.10
CA VAL A 282 18.75 19.25 1.56
C VAL A 282 19.72 18.21 2.14
N TYR A 283 19.94 17.07 1.49
CA TYR A 283 20.87 16.03 1.96
C TYR A 283 22.32 16.47 1.96
N LEU A 284 22.76 17.22 0.94
CA LEU A 284 24.15 17.69 0.85
C LEU A 284 24.39 18.92 1.73
N PHE A 285 23.47 19.87 1.76
CA PHE A 285 23.69 21.14 2.47
C PHE A 285 23.40 21.06 3.97
N THR A 286 22.40 20.31 4.42
CA THR A 286 22.07 20.23 5.86
C THR A 286 23.25 19.76 6.71
N PRO A 287 23.96 18.66 6.40
CA PRO A 287 25.09 18.22 7.22
C PRO A 287 26.27 19.20 7.14
N VAL A 288 26.50 19.84 5.99
CA VAL A 288 27.57 20.84 5.82
C VAL A 288 27.29 22.08 6.66
N VAL A 289 26.07 22.60 6.63
CA VAL A 289 25.65 23.76 7.44
C VAL A 289 25.70 23.41 8.93
N VAL A 290 25.19 22.24 9.31
CA VAL A 290 25.21 21.79 10.70
C VAL A 290 26.64 21.59 11.21
N ALA A 291 27.54 21.01 10.40
CA ALA A 291 28.95 20.84 10.74
C ALA A 291 29.71 22.18 10.83
N ALA A 292 29.34 23.17 10.02
CA ALA A 292 29.94 24.51 10.06
C ALA A 292 29.47 25.33 11.28
N VAL A 293 28.22 25.16 11.71
CA VAL A 293 27.63 25.93 12.83
C VAL A 293 27.94 25.31 14.20
N ALA A 294 28.07 23.98 14.29
CA ALA A 294 28.28 23.28 15.56
C ALA A 294 29.49 23.77 16.38
N PRO A 295 30.68 24.02 15.78
CA PRO A 295 31.84 24.52 16.52
C PRO A 295 31.64 25.94 17.06
N VAL A 296 30.88 26.78 16.32
CA VAL A 296 30.59 28.18 16.70
C VAL A 296 29.69 28.23 17.93
N MET A 297 28.85 27.21 18.16
CA MET A 297 27.97 27.12 19.34
C MET A 297 28.63 26.42 20.54
N GLY A 298 29.92 26.08 20.47
CA GLY A 298 30.63 25.41 21.56
C GLY A 298 30.19 23.95 21.81
N GLY A 299 29.45 23.34 20.87
CA GLY A 299 28.98 21.96 20.98
C GLY A 299 29.99 20.95 20.45
N ASN A 300 30.02 19.75 21.05
CA ASN A 300 30.75 18.63 20.47
C ASN A 300 30.18 18.29 19.08
N LEU A 301 31.05 18.26 18.07
CA LEU A 301 30.70 18.02 16.66
C LEU A 301 30.00 16.68 16.44
N LEU A 302 30.35 15.68 17.24
CA LEU A 302 29.92 14.28 17.11
C LEU A 302 28.42 14.04 17.35
N PRO A 303 27.81 14.48 18.48
CA PRO A 303 26.35 14.37 18.68
C PRO A 303 25.55 15.21 17.69
N VAL A 304 26.09 16.33 17.22
CA VAL A 304 25.43 17.22 16.26
C VAL A 304 25.43 16.61 14.85
N LEU A 305 26.54 16.02 14.41
CA LEU A 305 26.61 15.21 13.20
C LEU A 305 25.74 13.95 13.29
N GLY A 306 25.72 13.28 14.44
CA GLY A 306 24.87 12.11 14.70
C GLY A 306 23.37 12.45 14.63
N ALA A 307 22.94 13.55 15.23
CA ALA A 307 21.56 14.04 15.16
C ALA A 307 21.19 14.49 13.73
N SER A 308 22.10 15.16 13.02
CA SER A 308 21.92 15.54 11.61
C SER A 308 21.73 14.31 10.71
N LEU A 309 22.58 13.29 10.87
CA LEU A 309 22.46 12.03 10.13
C LEU A 309 21.15 11.30 10.47
N ALA A 310 20.74 11.26 11.74
CA ALA A 310 19.47 10.65 12.14
C ALA A 310 18.26 11.36 11.52
N VAL A 311 18.26 12.71 11.52
CA VAL A 311 17.22 13.52 10.86
C VAL A 311 17.22 13.28 9.35
N GLN A 312 18.38 13.13 8.73
CA GLN A 312 18.49 12.82 7.30
C GLN A 312 17.98 11.41 6.97
N VAL A 313 18.26 10.41 7.79
CA VAL A 313 17.70 9.06 7.60
C VAL A 313 16.17 9.12 7.64
N PHE A 314 15.59 9.85 8.60
CA PHE A 314 14.14 10.05 8.66
C PHE A 314 13.60 10.83 7.46
N ALA A 315 14.25 11.93 7.08
CA ALA A 315 13.91 12.68 5.87
C ALA A 315 13.99 11.80 4.62
N PHE A 316 14.93 10.83 4.58
CA PHE A 316 15.14 9.96 3.43
C PHE A 316 14.01 8.99 3.29
N PHE A 317 13.60 8.35 4.39
CA PHE A 317 12.45 7.47 4.37
C PHE A 317 11.15 8.20 4.09
N THR A 318 10.95 9.42 4.60
CA THR A 318 9.75 10.20 4.28
C THR A 318 9.73 10.62 2.83
N LEU A 319 10.84 11.13 2.29
CA LEU A 319 10.95 11.54 0.90
C LEU A 319 10.85 10.35 -0.07
N TYR A 320 11.50 9.24 0.24
CA TYR A 320 11.37 7.98 -0.50
C TYR A 320 9.92 7.49 -0.48
N SER A 321 9.24 7.53 0.67
CA SER A 321 7.81 7.20 0.77
C SER A 321 6.94 8.14 -0.05
N VAL A 322 7.24 9.44 -0.08
CA VAL A 322 6.53 10.42 -0.93
C VAL A 322 6.74 10.09 -2.40
N ILE A 323 7.98 9.87 -2.85
CA ILE A 323 8.30 9.48 -4.23
C ILE A 323 7.56 8.19 -4.61
N LEU A 324 7.59 7.17 -3.75
CA LEU A 324 6.90 5.90 -4.00
C LEU A 324 5.38 6.04 -4.04
N SER A 325 4.82 6.99 -3.28
CA SER A 325 3.38 7.27 -3.29
C SER A 325 2.92 7.98 -4.57
N LEU A 326 3.83 8.72 -5.22
CA LEU A 326 3.57 9.45 -6.46
C LEU A 326 3.77 8.57 -7.69
N TYR A 327 4.75 7.65 -7.65
CA TYR A 327 5.09 6.77 -8.77
C TYR A 327 3.96 5.78 -9.09
N PRO A 328 3.59 5.57 -10.38
CA PRO A 328 2.64 4.53 -10.75
C PRO A 328 3.24 3.17 -10.39
N SER A 329 2.65 2.52 -9.38
CA SER A 329 3.17 1.26 -8.82
C SER A 329 3.20 0.09 -9.80
N SER A 330 2.65 0.26 -11.01
CA SER A 330 2.75 -0.72 -12.09
C SER A 330 4.14 -0.82 -12.70
N LEU A 331 4.90 0.29 -12.70
CA LEU A 331 6.22 0.41 -13.32
C LEU A 331 7.37 0.21 -12.33
N ILE A 332 7.08 0.28 -11.04
CA ILE A 332 8.07 0.04 -9.98
C ILE A 332 8.45 -1.44 -9.99
N VAL A 333 9.76 -1.71 -9.90
CA VAL A 333 10.29 -3.07 -9.67
C VAL A 333 9.69 -3.58 -8.36
N ARG A 334 8.85 -4.62 -8.44
CA ARG A 334 8.26 -5.27 -7.28
C ARG A 334 9.40 -5.96 -6.52
N PRO A 335 9.81 -5.47 -5.34
CA PRO A 335 10.91 -6.10 -4.62
C PRO A 335 10.47 -7.51 -4.23
N SER A 336 11.32 -8.49 -4.49
CA SER A 336 11.09 -9.87 -4.13
C SER A 336 10.93 -10.02 -2.62
N ARG A 337 10.26 -11.09 -2.18
CA ARG A 337 10.07 -11.36 -0.75
C ARG A 337 11.41 -11.45 -0.02
N THR A 338 12.41 -12.03 -0.66
CA THR A 338 13.79 -12.12 -0.16
C THR A 338 14.41 -10.74 0.03
N LEU A 339 14.35 -9.86 -0.98
CA LEU A 339 14.88 -8.50 -0.86
C LEU A 339 14.21 -7.73 0.28
N ARG A 340 12.88 -7.82 0.42
CA ARG A 340 12.14 -7.16 1.51
C ARG A 340 12.56 -7.66 2.90
N LEU A 341 12.72 -8.98 3.05
CA LEU A 341 13.12 -9.59 4.32
C LEU A 341 14.56 -9.19 4.67
N ILE A 342 15.47 -9.25 3.71
CA ILE A 342 16.88 -8.87 3.89
C ILE A 342 16.99 -7.37 4.20
N SER A 343 16.25 -6.51 3.49
CA SER A 343 16.26 -5.07 3.76
C SER A 343 15.67 -4.72 5.13
N LEU A 344 14.65 -5.45 5.58
CA LEU A 344 14.05 -5.23 6.89
C LEU A 344 14.97 -5.72 7.99
N ALA A 345 15.62 -6.88 7.79
CA ALA A 345 16.66 -7.37 8.70
C ALA A 345 17.85 -6.42 8.78
N SER A 346 18.33 -5.88 7.65
CA SER A 346 19.43 -4.93 7.64
C SER A 346 19.06 -3.62 8.33
N LEU A 347 17.83 -3.15 8.17
CA LEU A 347 17.32 -1.94 8.85
C LEU A 347 17.17 -2.15 10.36
N LEU A 348 16.67 -3.31 10.80
CA LEU A 348 16.59 -3.62 12.22
C LEU A 348 17.98 -3.76 12.86
N ALA A 349 18.92 -4.37 12.16
CA ALA A 349 20.29 -4.53 12.61
C ALA A 349 21.07 -3.20 12.64
N SER A 350 20.86 -2.31 11.65
CA SER A 350 21.47 -0.98 11.70
C SER A 350 20.88 -0.12 12.81
N ALA A 351 19.56 -0.18 13.01
CA ALA A 351 18.89 0.51 14.11
C ALA A 351 19.34 -0.03 15.48
N SER A 352 19.56 -1.33 15.63
CA SER A 352 20.05 -1.90 16.89
C SER A 352 21.48 -1.49 17.19
N VAL A 353 22.38 -1.44 16.19
CA VAL A 353 23.76 -0.93 16.37
C VAL A 353 23.74 0.55 16.76
N ALA A 354 22.90 1.37 16.12
CA ALA A 354 22.75 2.77 16.47
C ALA A 354 22.21 2.96 17.90
N LEU A 355 21.15 2.23 18.25
CA LEU A 355 20.56 2.27 19.60
C LEU A 355 21.52 1.78 20.68
N TYR A 356 22.33 0.75 20.38
CA TYR A 356 23.38 0.28 21.29
C TYR A 356 24.38 1.38 21.59
N ASN A 357 24.90 2.06 20.56
CA ASN A 357 25.87 3.15 20.75
C ASN A 357 25.27 4.32 21.56
N VAL A 358 24.01 4.69 21.28
CA VAL A 358 23.31 5.72 22.05
C VAL A 358 23.13 5.29 23.50
N PHE A 359 22.72 4.05 23.74
CA PHE A 359 22.49 3.53 25.09
C PHE A 359 23.79 3.47 25.90
N VAL A 360 24.88 2.96 25.32
CA VAL A 360 26.19 2.90 25.97
C VAL A 360 26.71 4.29 26.31
N LEU A 361 26.54 5.25 25.39
CA LEU A 361 26.90 6.64 25.64
C LEU A 361 26.11 7.26 26.81
N VAL A 362 24.79 7.02 26.87
CA VAL A 362 23.93 7.52 27.95
C VAL A 362 24.23 6.83 29.28
N ALA A 363 24.63 5.56 29.26
CA ALA A 363 25.03 4.80 30.44
C ALA A 363 26.44 5.16 30.96
N GLY A 364 27.15 6.07 30.29
CA GLY A 364 28.52 6.47 30.65
C GLY A 364 29.59 5.45 30.26
N GLY A 365 29.27 4.50 29.37
CA GLY A 365 30.24 3.56 28.80
C GLY A 365 30.87 4.08 27.51
N GLU A 366 31.92 3.38 27.05
CA GLU A 366 32.57 3.69 25.77
C GLU A 366 31.79 3.04 24.61
N PRO A 367 31.27 3.83 23.65
CA PRO A 367 30.59 3.29 22.48
C PRO A 367 31.56 2.49 21.61
N LEU A 368 31.02 1.72 20.64
CA LEU A 368 31.86 1.03 19.67
C LEU A 368 32.77 2.01 18.92
N ASN A 369 34.01 1.60 18.68
CA ASN A 369 34.97 2.33 17.86
C ASN A 369 34.33 2.72 16.51
N GLU A 370 34.53 3.96 16.06
CA GLU A 370 34.02 4.52 14.81
C GLU A 370 34.28 3.60 13.61
N TYR A 371 35.49 3.07 13.47
CA TYR A 371 35.82 2.16 12.37
C TYR A 371 35.03 0.84 12.45
N LEU A 372 34.77 0.36 13.67
CA LEU A 372 34.04 -0.88 13.91
C LEU A 372 32.53 -0.67 13.67
N THR A 373 31.99 0.50 14.01
CA THR A 373 30.60 0.86 13.68
C THR A 373 30.38 0.99 12.17
N LEU A 374 31.30 1.63 11.45
CA LEU A 374 31.24 1.72 9.99
C LEU A 374 31.38 0.35 9.32
N ALA A 375 32.33 -0.48 9.78
CA ALA A 375 32.52 -1.83 9.26
C ALA A 375 31.28 -2.71 9.49
N THR A 376 30.68 -2.66 10.69
CA THR A 376 29.47 -3.43 11.00
C THR A 376 28.27 -2.97 10.17
N LEU A 377 28.05 -1.66 10.02
CA LEU A 377 27.00 -1.13 9.15
C LEU A 377 27.19 -1.54 7.69
N ALA A 378 28.43 -1.51 7.17
CA ALA A 378 28.74 -1.97 5.82
C ALA A 378 28.44 -3.45 5.62
N VAL A 379 28.85 -4.31 6.57
CA VAL A 379 28.59 -5.76 6.54
C VAL A 379 27.08 -6.04 6.60
N ILE A 380 26.32 -5.30 7.41
CA ILE A 380 24.86 -5.43 7.52
C ILE A 380 24.15 -5.03 6.21
N ALA A 381 24.65 -4.02 5.49
CA ALA A 381 24.05 -3.52 4.26
C ALA A 381 24.39 -4.36 3.01
N LEU A 382 25.54 -5.03 2.99
CA LEU A 382 26.07 -5.73 1.82
C LEU A 382 25.12 -6.78 1.22
N PRO A 383 24.44 -7.64 2.00
CA PRO A 383 23.48 -8.60 1.45
C PRO A 383 22.29 -7.93 0.75
N ALA A 384 21.80 -6.81 1.29
CA ALA A 384 20.71 -6.05 0.67
C ALA A 384 21.13 -5.46 -0.67
N LEU A 385 22.38 -4.96 -0.76
CA LEU A 385 22.97 -4.42 -1.99
C LEU A 385 23.18 -5.49 -3.07
N VAL A 386 23.69 -6.67 -2.70
CA VAL A 386 23.91 -7.76 -3.67
C VAL A 386 22.59 -8.26 -4.24
N VAL A 387 21.55 -8.39 -3.40
CA VAL A 387 20.23 -8.84 -3.84
C VAL A 387 19.52 -7.75 -4.65
N SER A 388 19.66 -6.47 -4.31
CA SER A 388 19.08 -5.38 -5.09
C SER A 388 19.69 -5.30 -6.49
N GLU A 389 21.01 -5.42 -6.61
CA GLU A 389 21.73 -5.46 -7.88
C GLU A 389 21.29 -6.66 -8.75
N ALA A 390 21.08 -7.83 -8.13
CA ALA A 390 20.56 -9.00 -8.85
C ALA A 390 19.14 -8.78 -9.40
N GLU A 391 18.27 -8.10 -8.66
CA GLU A 391 16.91 -7.75 -9.12
C GLU A 391 16.95 -6.67 -10.23
N LEU A 392 17.87 -5.70 -10.15
CA LEU A 392 18.07 -4.71 -11.22
C LEU A 392 18.53 -5.36 -12.52
N ARG A 393 19.49 -6.29 -12.45
CA ARG A 393 19.93 -7.08 -13.63
C ARG A 393 18.79 -7.91 -14.21
N ARG A 394 17.89 -8.42 -13.37
CA ARG A 394 16.68 -9.12 -13.83
C ARG A 394 15.73 -8.17 -14.54
N ALA A 395 15.48 -6.97 -14.00
CA ALA A 395 14.70 -5.94 -14.67
C ALA A 395 15.24 -5.63 -16.07
N HIS A 396 16.55 -5.38 -16.16
CA HIS A 396 17.22 -5.10 -17.43
C HIS A 396 17.08 -6.24 -18.47
N LEU A 397 17.16 -7.50 -18.01
CA LEU A 397 16.94 -8.66 -18.87
C LEU A 397 15.52 -8.68 -19.45
N TYR A 398 14.49 -8.36 -18.65
CA TYR A 398 13.12 -8.29 -19.13
C TYR A 398 12.89 -7.08 -20.04
N ASP A 399 13.53 -5.94 -19.80
CA ASP A 399 13.45 -4.79 -20.72
C ASP A 399 14.05 -5.13 -22.08
N THR A 400 15.21 -5.80 -22.07
CA THR A 400 15.86 -6.26 -23.30
C THR A 400 14.93 -7.24 -24.01
N PHE A 401 14.35 -8.21 -23.31
CA PHE A 401 13.39 -9.14 -23.89
C PHE A 401 12.17 -8.44 -24.52
N VAL A 402 11.59 -7.44 -23.84
CA VAL A 402 10.45 -6.69 -24.39
C VAL A 402 10.81 -6.00 -25.70
N ARG A 403 12.01 -5.37 -25.79
CA ARG A 403 12.49 -4.75 -27.03
C ARG A 403 12.65 -5.78 -28.14
N VAL A 404 13.35 -6.90 -27.85
CA VAL A 404 13.54 -8.01 -28.80
C VAL A 404 12.21 -8.56 -29.30
N ALA A 405 11.25 -8.70 -28.39
CA ALA A 405 9.92 -9.17 -28.75
C ALA A 405 9.19 -8.16 -29.63
N SER A 406 9.22 -6.86 -29.33
CA SER A 406 8.62 -5.85 -30.20
C SER A 406 9.22 -5.87 -31.61
N ASP A 407 10.55 -5.88 -31.71
CA ASP A 407 11.27 -5.92 -32.98
C ASP A 407 10.96 -7.20 -33.78
N ALA A 408 10.93 -8.35 -33.11
CA ALA A 408 10.59 -9.62 -33.76
C ALA A 408 9.14 -9.67 -34.24
N LEU A 409 8.20 -9.14 -33.46
CA LEU A 409 6.79 -9.15 -33.81
C LEU A 409 6.48 -8.16 -34.94
N THR A 410 7.14 -7.00 -35.00
CA THR A 410 7.00 -6.06 -36.12
C THR A 410 7.52 -6.69 -37.42
N VAL A 411 8.65 -7.42 -37.36
CA VAL A 411 9.16 -8.19 -38.51
C VAL A 411 8.18 -9.31 -38.90
N ALA A 412 7.62 -10.04 -37.93
CA ALA A 412 6.63 -11.08 -38.21
C ALA A 412 5.36 -10.51 -38.88
N VAL A 413 4.90 -9.33 -38.45
CA VAL A 413 3.77 -8.62 -39.08
C VAL A 413 4.10 -8.23 -40.52
N ALA A 414 5.30 -7.72 -40.78
CA ALA A 414 5.72 -7.27 -42.11
C ALA A 414 5.93 -8.45 -43.09
N THR A 415 6.43 -9.57 -42.60
CA THR A 415 6.79 -10.75 -43.42
C THR A 415 5.69 -11.80 -43.51
N GLY A 416 4.74 -11.80 -42.58
CA GLY A 416 3.77 -12.89 -42.41
C GLY A 416 4.36 -14.18 -41.86
N GLU A 417 5.64 -14.18 -41.44
CA GLU A 417 6.28 -15.35 -40.82
C GLU A 417 5.65 -15.66 -39.45
N ASN A 418 5.80 -16.92 -39.00
CA ASN A 418 5.38 -17.31 -37.66
C ASN A 418 6.14 -16.47 -36.59
N PRO A 419 5.43 -15.69 -35.74
CA PRO A 419 6.06 -14.78 -34.80
C PRO A 419 6.94 -15.48 -33.77
N VAL A 420 6.63 -16.73 -33.42
CA VAL A 420 7.44 -17.53 -32.49
C VAL A 420 8.81 -17.83 -33.12
N ALA A 421 8.82 -18.20 -34.40
CA ALA A 421 10.06 -18.51 -35.13
C ALA A 421 10.94 -17.26 -35.32
N VAL A 422 10.33 -16.11 -35.65
CA VAL A 422 11.05 -14.83 -35.79
C VAL A 422 11.64 -14.39 -34.44
N LEU A 423 10.90 -14.57 -33.35
CA LEU A 423 11.35 -14.24 -32.00
C LEU A 423 12.56 -15.10 -31.59
N GLU A 424 12.52 -16.40 -31.83
CA GLU A 424 13.62 -17.32 -31.53
C GLU A 424 14.86 -17.06 -32.40
N ARG A 425 14.67 -16.65 -33.66
CA ARG A 425 15.76 -16.24 -34.57
C ARG A 425 16.41 -14.93 -34.13
N SER A 426 15.66 -14.01 -33.54
CA SER A 426 16.13 -12.68 -33.15
C SER A 426 16.83 -12.65 -31.79
N ALA A 427 16.41 -13.51 -30.84
CA ALA A 427 16.93 -13.54 -29.47
C ALA A 427 18.46 -13.73 -29.33
N PRO A 428 19.16 -14.55 -30.15
CA PRO A 428 20.61 -14.74 -30.06
C PRO A 428 21.44 -13.47 -30.14
N ARG A 429 20.95 -12.44 -30.85
CA ARG A 429 21.64 -11.13 -31.00
C ARG A 429 21.80 -10.39 -29.68
N TYR A 430 20.98 -10.70 -28.67
CA TYR A 430 20.91 -10.00 -27.38
C TYR A 430 21.49 -10.83 -26.22
N GLY A 431 22.15 -11.95 -26.55
CA GLY A 431 22.90 -12.76 -25.61
C GLY A 431 22.16 -13.97 -25.02
N ARG A 432 22.94 -14.87 -24.40
CA ARG A 432 22.47 -16.20 -23.96
C ARG A 432 21.31 -16.15 -22.96
N ARG A 433 21.25 -15.13 -22.10
CA ARG A 433 20.19 -15.01 -21.08
C ARG A 433 18.84 -14.66 -21.70
N VAL A 434 18.82 -13.78 -22.70
CA VAL A 434 17.60 -13.44 -23.45
C VAL A 434 17.09 -14.65 -24.21
N VAL A 435 17.99 -15.41 -24.89
CA VAL A 435 17.63 -16.67 -25.56
C VAL A 435 16.93 -17.66 -24.62
N ARG A 436 17.44 -17.84 -23.39
CA ARG A 436 16.81 -18.71 -22.39
C ARG A 436 15.43 -18.22 -21.99
N LEU A 437 15.27 -16.90 -21.76
CA LEU A 437 13.97 -16.34 -21.44
C LEU A 437 13.00 -16.49 -22.61
N THR A 438 13.43 -16.20 -23.85
CA THR A 438 12.63 -16.39 -25.05
C THR A 438 12.14 -17.82 -25.18
N ARG A 439 13.03 -18.82 -25.07
CA ARG A 439 12.63 -20.25 -25.08
C ARG A 439 11.67 -20.60 -23.97
N ALA A 440 11.86 -20.06 -22.77
CA ALA A 440 10.92 -20.28 -21.67
C ALA A 440 9.54 -19.68 -22.01
N VAL A 441 9.49 -18.48 -22.60
CA VAL A 441 8.24 -17.83 -23.02
C VAL A 441 7.55 -18.62 -24.13
N THR A 442 8.28 -19.03 -25.18
CA THR A 442 7.73 -19.77 -26.31
C THR A 442 7.29 -21.19 -25.92
N THR A 443 7.96 -21.85 -24.98
CA THR A 443 7.47 -23.16 -24.48
C THR A 443 6.27 -23.03 -23.54
N SER A 444 6.15 -21.90 -22.83
CA SER A 444 5.13 -21.75 -21.78
C SER A 444 3.73 -21.40 -22.26
N TYR A 445 3.51 -20.94 -23.49
CA TYR A 445 2.15 -20.66 -23.95
C TYR A 445 1.28 -21.93 -24.04
N VAL A 446 1.92 -23.11 -24.09
CA VAL A 446 1.26 -24.43 -24.05
C VAL A 446 1.00 -24.90 -22.60
N SER A 447 1.90 -24.58 -21.65
CA SER A 447 1.80 -25.03 -20.25
C SER A 447 1.37 -23.91 -19.30
N GLY A 448 0.18 -24.07 -18.71
CA GLY A 448 -0.37 -23.10 -17.76
C GLY A 448 0.48 -22.91 -16.49
N GLU A 449 1.20 -23.93 -16.05
CA GLU A 449 2.07 -23.84 -14.86
C GLU A 449 3.35 -23.05 -15.15
N LEU A 450 4.01 -23.34 -16.29
CA LEU A 450 5.18 -22.59 -16.74
C LEU A 450 4.84 -21.13 -16.98
N ARG A 451 3.70 -20.85 -17.61
CA ARG A 451 3.18 -19.49 -17.78
C ARG A 451 3.11 -18.75 -16.46
N ARG A 452 2.42 -19.31 -15.46
CA ARG A 452 2.30 -18.69 -14.12
C ARG A 452 3.67 -18.47 -13.47
N ALA A 453 4.59 -19.42 -13.61
CA ALA A 453 5.92 -19.33 -13.03
C ALA A 453 6.75 -18.18 -13.67
N ILE A 454 6.69 -18.03 -14.99
CA ILE A 454 7.43 -16.96 -15.70
C ILE A 454 6.84 -15.59 -15.39
N VAL A 455 5.52 -15.47 -15.40
CA VAL A 455 4.83 -14.20 -15.08
C VAL A 455 5.04 -13.80 -13.62
N ALA A 456 5.02 -14.76 -12.68
CA ALA A 456 5.30 -14.49 -11.27
C ALA A 456 6.75 -14.05 -11.01
N ARG A 457 7.69 -14.40 -11.89
CA ARG A 457 9.10 -13.97 -11.84
C ARG A 457 9.35 -12.62 -12.49
N ALA A 458 8.36 -12.05 -13.19
CA ALA A 458 8.52 -10.78 -13.85
C ALA A 458 8.72 -9.64 -12.83
N PRO A 459 9.68 -8.73 -13.06
CA PRO A 459 10.09 -7.75 -12.06
C PRO A 459 9.06 -6.63 -11.87
N THR A 460 8.23 -6.34 -12.86
CA THR A 460 7.18 -5.33 -12.77
C THR A 460 5.84 -5.86 -13.26
N THR A 461 4.75 -5.16 -12.93
CA THR A 461 3.42 -5.46 -13.49
C THR A 461 3.42 -5.28 -15.00
N TYR A 462 4.16 -4.29 -15.49
CA TYR A 462 4.37 -4.05 -16.91
C TYR A 462 4.97 -5.27 -17.63
N HIS A 463 6.09 -5.80 -17.12
CA HIS A 463 6.74 -6.97 -17.72
C HIS A 463 5.85 -8.20 -17.62
N ALA A 464 5.19 -8.39 -16.47
CA ALA A 464 4.25 -9.50 -16.26
C ALA A 464 3.12 -9.46 -17.30
N ALA A 465 2.51 -8.29 -17.49
CA ALA A 465 1.39 -8.10 -18.40
C ALA A 465 1.81 -8.24 -19.87
N PHE A 466 2.98 -7.71 -20.25
CA PHE A 466 3.54 -7.88 -21.59
C PHE A 466 3.71 -9.37 -21.91
N VAL A 467 4.40 -10.09 -21.02
CA VAL A 467 4.73 -11.50 -21.21
C VAL A 467 3.46 -12.36 -21.24
N GLU A 468 2.50 -12.12 -20.36
CA GLU A 468 1.25 -12.89 -20.33
C GLU A 468 0.36 -12.57 -21.54
N THR A 469 0.25 -11.30 -21.94
CA THR A 469 -0.49 -10.92 -23.15
C THR A 469 0.14 -11.54 -24.38
N LEU A 470 1.47 -11.51 -24.51
CA LEU A 470 2.19 -12.16 -25.60
C LEU A 470 1.90 -13.66 -25.68
N MET A 471 1.95 -14.37 -24.54
CA MET A 471 1.62 -15.80 -24.50
C MET A 471 0.15 -16.06 -24.87
N ASN A 472 -0.77 -15.19 -24.46
CA ASN A 472 -2.18 -15.30 -24.85
C ASN A 472 -2.35 -15.07 -26.36
N VAL A 473 -1.64 -14.12 -26.95
CA VAL A 473 -1.64 -13.87 -28.41
C VAL A 473 -1.12 -15.09 -29.17
N PHE A 474 -0.03 -15.72 -28.69
CA PHE A 474 0.47 -16.96 -29.29
C PHE A 474 -0.52 -18.12 -29.16
N LYS A 475 -1.13 -18.28 -27.97
CA LYS A 475 -2.10 -19.34 -27.70
C LYS A 475 -3.36 -19.22 -28.57
N LEU A 476 -3.82 -18.00 -28.84
CA LEU A 476 -5.04 -17.73 -29.60
C LEU A 476 -4.83 -17.74 -31.13
N GLY A 477 -3.61 -17.97 -31.61
CA GLY A 477 -3.28 -17.92 -33.03
C GLY A 477 -3.02 -16.49 -33.49
N ALA A 478 -1.80 -16.02 -33.26
CA ALA A 478 -1.39 -14.64 -33.52
C ALA A 478 -1.66 -14.20 -34.97
N THR A 479 -2.63 -13.31 -35.17
CA THR A 479 -2.88 -12.67 -36.47
C THR A 479 -2.01 -11.43 -36.65
N PRO A 480 -1.69 -11.00 -37.88
CA PRO A 480 -0.90 -9.78 -38.12
C PRO A 480 -1.54 -8.53 -37.48
N GLU A 481 -2.87 -8.44 -37.49
CA GLU A 481 -3.60 -7.33 -36.85
C GLU A 481 -3.45 -7.34 -35.33
N MET A 482 -3.58 -8.51 -34.67
CA MET A 482 -3.35 -8.63 -33.23
C MET A 482 -1.93 -8.23 -32.86
N LEU A 483 -0.94 -8.71 -33.63
CA LEU A 483 0.46 -8.40 -33.41
C LEU A 483 0.74 -6.90 -33.60
N LYS A 484 0.14 -6.26 -34.60
CA LYS A 484 0.23 -4.82 -34.84
C LYS A 484 -0.38 -4.00 -33.70
N LEU A 485 -1.56 -4.37 -33.20
CA LEU A 485 -2.18 -3.70 -32.05
C LEU A 485 -1.39 -3.93 -30.76
N PHE A 486 -0.86 -5.13 -30.55
CA PHE A 486 -0.02 -5.47 -29.41
C PHE A 486 1.27 -4.64 -29.40
N THR A 487 2.04 -4.69 -30.50
CA THR A 487 3.31 -3.96 -30.65
C THR A 487 3.11 -2.45 -30.52
N SER A 488 2.18 -1.86 -31.27
CA SER A 488 1.91 -0.41 -31.18
C SER A 488 1.46 0.04 -29.78
N SER A 489 0.67 -0.76 -29.07
CA SER A 489 0.24 -0.44 -27.70
C SER A 489 1.42 -0.43 -26.73
N TYR A 490 2.30 -1.43 -26.84
CA TYR A 490 3.44 -1.56 -25.95
C TYR A 490 4.62 -0.65 -26.32
N GLU A 491 4.84 -0.32 -27.59
CA GLU A 491 5.83 0.66 -28.04
C GLU A 491 5.56 2.03 -27.46
N ARG A 492 4.32 2.51 -27.55
CA ARG A 492 3.92 3.75 -26.88
C ARG A 492 4.27 3.67 -25.39
N LEU A 493 3.94 2.56 -24.73
CA LEU A 493 4.20 2.38 -23.30
C LEU A 493 5.71 2.28 -22.97
N ILE A 494 6.53 1.67 -23.82
CA ILE A 494 8.00 1.62 -23.72
C ILE A 494 8.58 3.03 -23.72
N VAL A 495 8.10 3.91 -24.62
CA VAL A 495 8.55 5.31 -24.67
C VAL A 495 8.32 6.01 -23.33
N GLN A 496 7.15 5.83 -22.72
CA GLN A 496 6.86 6.43 -21.40
C GLN A 496 7.67 5.79 -20.26
N VAL A 497 7.85 4.47 -20.29
CA VAL A 497 8.70 3.76 -19.30
C VAL A 497 10.14 4.25 -19.40
N SER A 498 10.64 4.48 -20.61
CA SER A 498 12.01 4.95 -20.86
C SER A 498 12.22 6.41 -20.45
N ARG A 499 11.17 7.23 -20.38
CA ARG A 499 11.25 8.60 -19.86
C ARG A 499 11.29 8.66 -18.33
N LEU A 500 10.77 7.64 -17.67
CA LEU A 500 10.68 7.56 -16.21
C LEU A 500 11.94 7.02 -15.54
N ARG A 501 12.68 6.17 -16.26
CA ARG A 501 13.93 5.56 -15.82
C ARG A 501 15.10 6.34 -16.35
#